data_AF-A0A2D9CL17-F1
#
_entry.id   AF-A0A2D9CL17-F1
#
_cell.length_a   1.000
_cell.length_b   1.000
_cell.length_c   1.000
_cell.angle_alpha   90.00
_cell.angle_beta   90.00
_cell.angle_gamma   90.00
#
_symmetry.space_group_name_H-M   'P 1'
#
loop_
_entity.id
_entity.type
_entity.pdbx_description
1 polymer ?
#
loop_
_entity_poly.entity_id
_entity_poly.type
_entity_poly.pdbx_seq_one_letter_code
_entity_poly.pdbx_strand_id
1 'polypeptide(L)'
;MKKLEPSVANRKKFDLDLEYGKVREKLVADMLQDKKIEVKSERDVWQRTGNIAIEYESYGKPSGINATESDYWFHNLCIGEDVFATLVFNTDSLKRIIGGLDNKRSVSGGDHNASRMYLLNLQKLFSSDVVKAFKDKGNLAEEQKEAS
;
A
#
# COMPACT_ATOMS: atom_id res chain seq x y z
N MET A 1 2.82 29.70 32.50
CA MET A 1 2.45 29.15 31.18
C MET A 1 1.00 29.50 30.90
N LYS A 2 0.68 30.24 29.82
CA LYS A 2 -0.71 30.44 29.40
C LYS A 2 -1.23 29.09 28.91
N LYS A 3 -2.22 28.54 29.61
CA LYS A 3 -3.01 27.40 29.12
C LYS A 3 -3.73 27.85 27.86
N LEU A 4 -3.25 27.38 26.70
CA LEU A 4 -3.93 27.48 25.41
C LEU A 4 -5.11 26.50 25.44
N GLU A 5 -6.13 26.77 26.25
CA GLU A 5 -7.34 25.96 26.22
C GLU A 5 -8.16 26.36 24.99
N PRO A 6 -8.59 25.39 24.15
CA PRO A 6 -9.35 25.69 22.95
C PRO A 6 -10.69 26.37 23.30
N SER A 7 -11.04 27.40 22.54
CA SER A 7 -12.36 28.05 22.60
C SER A 7 -13.48 27.05 22.29
N VAL A 8 -14.74 27.39 22.60
CA VAL A 8 -15.90 26.51 22.37
C VAL A 8 -16.02 26.05 20.90
N ALA A 9 -15.66 26.89 19.93
CA ALA A 9 -15.61 26.51 18.52
C ALA A 9 -14.41 25.59 18.20
N ASN A 10 -13.25 25.82 18.84
CA ASN A 10 -12.06 25.00 18.68
C ASN A 10 -12.19 23.64 19.39
N ARG A 11 -12.99 23.53 20.47
CA ARG A 11 -13.30 22.25 21.13
C ARG A 11 -14.05 21.32 20.19
N LYS A 12 -15.10 21.79 19.51
CA LYS A 12 -15.83 20.95 18.54
C LYS A 12 -14.93 20.44 17.42
N LYS A 13 -14.03 21.28 16.89
CA LYS A 13 -13.06 20.86 15.87
C LYS A 13 -12.03 19.87 16.43
N PHE A 14 -11.54 20.12 17.64
CA PHE A 14 -10.60 19.24 18.34
C PHE A 14 -11.24 17.88 18.69
N ASP A 15 -12.50 17.87 19.11
CA ASP A 15 -13.25 16.64 19.43
C ASP A 15 -13.51 15.82 18.15
N LEU A 16 -13.84 16.47 17.04
CA LEU A 16 -13.96 15.82 15.73
C LEU A 16 -12.61 15.25 15.25
N ASP A 17 -11.52 16.01 15.38
CA ASP A 17 -10.17 15.55 15.05
C ASP A 17 -9.73 14.38 15.96
N LEU A 18 -10.13 14.39 17.23
CA LEU A 18 -9.87 13.33 18.21
C LEU A 18 -10.65 12.04 17.91
N GLU A 19 -11.93 12.15 17.56
CA GLU A 19 -12.73 11.01 17.11
C GLU A 19 -12.18 10.42 15.80
N TYR A 20 -11.78 11.29 14.86
CA TYR A 20 -11.14 10.85 13.62
C TYR A 20 -9.82 10.12 13.88
N GLY A 21 -9.00 10.62 14.81
CA GLY A 21 -7.77 9.97 15.26
C GLY A 21 -8.03 8.58 15.84
N LYS A 22 -8.98 8.45 16.77
CA LYS A 22 -9.34 7.17 17.39
C LYS A 22 -9.85 6.13 16.39
N VAL A 23 -10.65 6.55 15.40
CA VAL A 23 -11.13 5.65 14.34
C VAL A 23 -9.96 5.14 13.49
N ARG A 24 -8.98 5.99 13.18
CA ARG A 24 -7.80 5.61 12.40
C ARG A 24 -6.84 4.72 13.18
N GLU A 25 -6.63 4.99 14.46
CA GLU A 25 -5.85 4.14 15.35
C GLU A 25 -6.49 2.75 15.49
N LYS A 26 -7.82 2.70 15.65
CA LYS A 26 -8.56 1.44 15.68
C LYS A 26 -8.39 0.66 14.38
N LEU A 27 -8.44 1.32 13.21
CA LEU A 27 -8.22 0.65 11.93
C LEU A 27 -6.82 0.03 11.83
N VAL A 28 -5.80 0.69 12.37
CA VAL A 28 -4.45 0.12 12.46
C VAL A 28 -4.40 -1.05 13.43
N ALA A 29 -5.08 -0.96 14.57
CA ALA A 29 -5.17 -2.05 15.55
C ALA A 29 -5.87 -3.28 14.95
N ASP A 30 -7.04 -3.10 14.33
CA ASP A 30 -7.83 -4.16 13.69
C ASP A 30 -7.01 -4.83 12.57
N MET A 31 -6.23 -4.05 11.79
CA MET A 31 -5.32 -4.56 10.78
C MET A 31 -4.22 -5.47 11.36
N LEU A 32 -3.71 -5.17 12.56
CA LEU A 32 -2.63 -5.95 13.17
C LEU A 32 -3.13 -7.15 13.97
N GLN A 33 -4.40 -7.18 14.37
CA GLN A 33 -4.97 -8.24 15.21
C GLN A 33 -5.66 -9.34 14.38
N ASP A 34 -6.47 -8.96 13.39
CA ASP A 34 -7.45 -9.88 12.80
C ASP A 34 -7.24 -10.13 11.29
N LYS A 35 -6.11 -9.71 10.73
CA LYS A 35 -5.87 -9.74 9.28
C LYS A 35 -4.63 -10.52 8.90
N LYS A 36 -4.69 -11.19 7.74
CA LYS A 36 -3.53 -11.87 7.15
C LYS A 36 -2.64 -10.83 6.47
N ILE A 37 -1.35 -10.86 6.78
CA ILE A 37 -0.37 -9.91 6.27
C ILE A 37 0.72 -10.66 5.50
N GLU A 38 0.95 -10.29 4.25
CA GLU A 38 2.14 -10.69 3.51
C GLU A 38 3.23 -9.65 3.71
N VAL A 39 4.38 -10.08 4.25
CA VAL A 39 5.53 -9.20 4.50
C VAL A 39 6.63 -9.50 3.50
N LYS A 40 7.09 -8.46 2.81
CA LYS A 40 8.27 -8.49 1.94
C LYS A 40 9.24 -7.41 2.38
N SER A 41 10.54 -7.72 2.30
CA SER A 41 11.59 -6.76 2.62
C SER A 41 12.53 -6.62 1.44
N GLU A 42 12.79 -5.38 1.04
CA GLU A 42 13.71 -5.04 -0.05
C GLU A 42 14.89 -4.25 0.50
N ARG A 43 16.11 -4.73 0.21
CA ARG A 43 17.36 -4.09 0.64
C ARG A 43 18.03 -3.40 -0.54
N ASP A 44 18.45 -2.14 -0.34
CA ASP A 44 19.36 -1.34 -1.17
C ASP A 44 18.94 -1.00 -2.63
N VAL A 45 18.13 -1.83 -3.29
CA VAL A 45 17.76 -1.64 -4.70
C VAL A 45 16.74 -0.51 -4.86
N TRP A 46 15.78 -0.41 -3.95
CA TRP A 46 14.77 0.65 -3.97
C TRP A 46 15.39 2.04 -3.81
N GLN A 47 16.45 2.18 -3.00
CA GLN A 47 17.15 3.46 -2.76
C GLN A 47 17.85 3.93 -4.04
N ARG A 48 18.52 3.02 -4.74
CA ARG A 48 19.28 3.33 -5.96
C ARG A 48 18.38 3.59 -7.16
N THR A 49 17.29 2.83 -7.30
CA THR A 49 16.48 2.83 -8.52
C THR A 49 15.18 3.63 -8.38
N GLY A 50 14.74 3.92 -7.16
CA GLY A 50 13.44 4.51 -6.87
C GLY A 50 12.26 3.59 -7.18
N ASN A 51 12.49 2.29 -7.38
CA ASN A 51 11.43 1.32 -7.64
C ASN A 51 11.38 0.26 -6.54
N ILE A 52 10.17 -0.19 -6.22
CA ILE A 52 9.94 -1.40 -5.42
C ILE A 52 9.60 -2.56 -6.34
N ALA A 53 9.92 -3.77 -5.90
CA ALA A 53 9.60 -4.97 -6.65
C ALA A 53 8.45 -5.76 -6.03
N ILE A 54 7.41 -5.98 -6.83
CA ILE A 54 6.22 -6.76 -6.45
C ILE A 54 6.25 -8.09 -7.20
N GLU A 55 6.58 -9.16 -6.49
CA GLU A 55 6.60 -10.52 -7.05
C GLU A 55 5.19 -10.97 -7.45
N TYR A 56 5.08 -11.63 -8.60
CA TYR A 56 3.82 -12.16 -9.12
C TYR A 56 3.93 -13.62 -9.64
N GLU A 57 5.14 -14.17 -9.76
CA GLU A 57 5.38 -15.51 -10.28
C GLU A 57 6.69 -16.08 -9.69
N SER A 58 6.73 -17.40 -9.46
CA SER A 58 7.94 -18.14 -9.14
C SER A 58 7.91 -19.52 -9.83
N TYR A 59 9.00 -19.90 -10.50
CA TYR A 59 9.10 -21.15 -11.27
C TYR A 59 7.94 -21.37 -12.26
N GLY A 60 7.49 -20.30 -12.94
CA GLY A 60 6.40 -20.35 -13.90
C GLY A 60 5.01 -20.53 -13.30
N LYS A 61 4.88 -20.48 -11.96
CA LYS A 61 3.60 -20.58 -11.24
C LYS A 61 3.25 -19.25 -10.59
N PRO A 62 1.95 -18.93 -10.44
CA PRO A 62 1.52 -17.75 -9.69
C PRO A 62 2.15 -17.72 -8.29
N SER A 63 2.70 -16.56 -7.92
CA SER A 63 3.29 -16.29 -6.61
C SER A 63 2.98 -14.86 -6.17
N GLY A 64 3.32 -14.50 -4.93
CA GLY A 64 3.20 -13.14 -4.40
C GLY A 64 1.83 -12.53 -4.68
N ILE A 65 1.79 -11.37 -5.34
CA ILE A 65 0.54 -10.63 -5.56
C ILE A 65 -0.52 -11.39 -6.37
N ASN A 66 -0.13 -12.39 -7.18
CA ASN A 66 -1.06 -13.18 -7.97
C ASN A 66 -1.59 -14.42 -7.21
N ALA A 67 -0.96 -14.83 -6.12
CA ALA A 67 -1.34 -16.04 -5.37
C ALA A 67 -1.71 -15.76 -3.90
N THR A 68 -1.37 -14.59 -3.38
CA THR A 68 -1.57 -14.26 -1.97
C THR A 68 -3.05 -14.16 -1.60
N GLU A 69 -3.37 -14.73 -0.44
CA GLU A 69 -4.66 -14.61 0.25
C GLU A 69 -4.62 -13.57 1.39
N SER A 70 -3.53 -12.82 1.50
CA SER A 70 -3.36 -11.84 2.57
C SER A 70 -4.23 -10.61 2.34
N ASP A 71 -4.85 -10.09 3.40
CA ASP A 71 -5.64 -8.85 3.36
C ASP A 71 -4.75 -7.62 3.09
N TYR A 72 -3.51 -7.65 3.60
CA TYR A 72 -2.56 -6.56 3.47
C TYR A 72 -1.18 -7.03 2.98
N TRP A 73 -0.54 -6.13 2.23
CA TRP A 73 0.83 -6.26 1.75
C TRP A 73 1.71 -5.22 2.44
N PHE A 74 2.68 -5.71 3.19
CA PHE A 74 3.67 -4.90 3.89
C PHE A 74 4.98 -4.99 3.12
N HIS A 75 5.47 -3.84 2.67
CA HIS A 75 6.71 -3.74 1.91
C HIS A 75 7.73 -2.91 2.69
N ASN A 76 8.65 -3.59 3.36
CA ASN A 76 9.72 -2.97 4.13
C ASN A 76 10.83 -2.49 3.19
N LEU A 77 11.12 -1.20 3.30
CA LEU A 77 12.21 -0.51 2.64
C LEU A 77 13.40 -0.48 3.61
N CYS A 78 14.37 -1.36 3.41
CA CYS A 78 15.52 -1.50 4.30
C CYS A 78 16.72 -0.67 3.83
N ILE A 79 17.48 -0.14 4.79
CA ILE A 79 18.81 0.46 4.60
C ILE A 79 19.78 -0.31 5.51
N GLY A 80 20.61 -1.16 4.92
CA GLY A 80 21.38 -2.13 5.70
C GLY A 80 20.47 -3.07 6.48
N GLU A 81 20.64 -3.12 7.80
CA GLU A 81 19.82 -3.94 8.71
C GLU A 81 18.58 -3.21 9.25
N ASP A 82 18.49 -1.90 9.05
CA ASP A 82 17.39 -1.10 9.58
C ASP A 82 16.23 -1.01 8.59
N VAL A 83 14.99 -1.04 9.10
CA VAL A 83 13.80 -0.73 8.34
C VAL A 83 13.63 0.79 8.31
N PHE A 84 13.85 1.40 7.16
CA PHE A 84 13.69 2.85 6.98
C PHE A 84 12.21 3.25 6.94
N ALA A 85 11.41 2.49 6.20
CA ALA A 85 9.96 2.69 6.13
C ALA A 85 9.25 1.39 5.74
N THR A 86 7.99 1.26 6.14
CA THR A 86 7.11 0.21 5.64
C THR A 86 5.97 0.84 4.86
N LEU A 87 5.80 0.42 3.62
CA LEU A 87 4.62 0.74 2.83
C LEU A 87 3.57 -0.32 3.09
N VAL A 88 2.40 0.10 3.55
CA VAL A 88 1.27 -0.79 3.81
C VAL A 88 0.19 -0.56 2.78
N PHE A 89 -0.17 -1.62 2.06
CA PHE A 89 -1.27 -1.62 1.11
C PHE A 89 -2.33 -2.62 1.54
N ASN A 90 -3.61 -2.27 1.42
CA ASN A 90 -4.61 -3.30 1.23
C ASN A 90 -4.31 -4.04 -0.08
N THR A 91 -4.30 -5.37 -0.05
CA THR A 91 -3.85 -6.19 -1.18
C THR A 91 -4.66 -5.94 -2.45
N ASP A 92 -5.98 -5.76 -2.33
CA ASP A 92 -6.83 -5.48 -3.49
C ASP A 92 -6.55 -4.11 -4.08
N SER A 93 -6.28 -3.11 -3.24
CA SER A 93 -5.84 -1.79 -3.69
C SER A 93 -4.52 -1.89 -4.46
N LEU A 94 -3.55 -2.66 -3.98
CA LEU A 94 -2.28 -2.88 -4.68
C LEU A 94 -2.50 -3.58 -6.03
N LYS A 95 -3.34 -4.62 -6.09
CA LYS A 95 -3.74 -5.29 -7.34
C LYS A 95 -4.37 -4.31 -8.33
N ARG A 96 -5.27 -3.42 -7.87
CA ARG A 96 -5.88 -2.38 -8.72
C ARG A 96 -4.86 -1.38 -9.24
N ILE A 97 -3.96 -0.89 -8.37
CA ILE A 97 -2.89 0.04 -8.75
C ILE A 97 -2.04 -0.59 -9.85
N ILE A 98 -1.54 -1.81 -9.63
CA ILE A 98 -0.75 -2.55 -10.62
C ILE A 98 -1.54 -2.70 -11.91
N GLY A 99 -2.78 -3.21 -11.85
CA GLY A 99 -3.65 -3.40 -13.01
C GLY A 99 -3.87 -2.12 -13.83
N GLY A 100 -3.91 -0.96 -13.17
CA GLY A 100 -4.08 0.35 -13.79
C GLY A 100 -2.82 0.98 -14.39
N LEU A 101 -1.63 0.41 -14.20
CA LEU A 101 -0.43 0.91 -14.85
C LEU A 101 -0.44 0.60 -16.35
N ASP A 102 -0.33 1.65 -17.16
CA ASP A 102 -0.24 1.57 -18.64
C ASP A 102 0.93 0.71 -19.08
N ASN A 103 2.09 0.89 -18.44
CA ASN A 103 3.31 0.13 -18.71
C ASN A 103 3.81 -0.54 -17.44
N LYS A 104 3.87 -1.88 -17.46
CA LYS A 104 4.36 -2.72 -16.36
C LYS A 104 5.74 -3.24 -16.71
N ARG A 105 6.80 -2.66 -16.14
CA ARG A 105 8.14 -3.22 -16.30
C ARG A 105 8.24 -4.51 -15.49
N SER A 106 8.50 -5.63 -16.15
CA SER A 106 8.70 -6.96 -15.56
C SER A 106 10.18 -7.32 -15.60
N VAL A 107 10.70 -7.89 -14.51
CA VAL A 107 12.08 -8.39 -14.41
C VAL A 107 12.11 -9.75 -13.73
N SER A 108 13.15 -10.52 -13.99
CA SER A 108 13.48 -11.73 -13.25
C SER A 108 14.34 -11.41 -12.04
N GLY A 109 14.17 -12.15 -10.95
CA GLY A 109 14.92 -12.02 -9.70
C GLY A 109 14.67 -13.19 -8.76
N GLY A 110 15.00 -13.01 -7.49
CA GLY A 110 14.96 -14.08 -6.49
C GLY A 110 16.05 -15.13 -6.70
N ASP A 111 15.97 -16.20 -5.92
CA ASP A 111 16.94 -17.29 -6.01
C ASP A 111 16.90 -17.94 -7.40
N HIS A 112 18.07 -18.15 -7.99
CA HIS A 112 18.23 -18.71 -9.34
C HIS A 112 17.53 -17.90 -10.45
N ASN A 113 17.19 -16.62 -10.22
CA ASN A 113 16.37 -15.80 -11.12
C ASN A 113 15.01 -16.44 -11.47
N ALA A 114 14.47 -17.29 -10.59
CA ALA A 114 13.26 -18.06 -10.83
C ALA A 114 11.96 -17.28 -10.58
N SER A 115 12.02 -16.13 -9.92
CA SER A 115 10.87 -15.27 -9.65
C SER A 115 10.73 -14.16 -10.69
N ARG A 116 9.49 -13.73 -10.95
CA ARG A 116 9.18 -12.56 -11.76
C ARG A 116 8.50 -11.49 -10.92
N MET A 117 8.91 -10.24 -11.13
CA MET A 117 8.45 -9.10 -10.37
C MET A 117 8.08 -7.93 -11.27
N TYR A 118 7.03 -7.18 -10.89
CA TYR A 118 6.76 -5.85 -11.42
C TYR A 118 7.63 -4.83 -10.70
N LEU A 119 8.27 -3.93 -11.45
CA LEU A 119 8.96 -2.77 -10.87
C LEU A 119 8.01 -1.57 -10.85
N LEU A 120 7.67 -1.11 -9.65
CA LEU A 120 6.78 0.02 -9.43
C LEU A 120 7.62 1.20 -8.94
N ASN A 121 7.56 2.33 -9.65
CA ASN A 121 8.27 3.52 -9.25
C ASN A 121 7.58 4.20 -8.06
N LEU A 122 8.31 4.40 -6.97
CA LEU A 122 7.81 4.97 -5.72
C LEU A 122 7.20 6.37 -5.91
N GLN A 123 7.85 7.24 -6.68
CA GLN A 123 7.35 8.60 -6.91
C GLN A 123 6.04 8.57 -7.71
N LYS A 124 5.94 7.69 -8.71
CA LYS A 124 4.71 7.54 -9.51
C LYS A 124 3.55 6.95 -8.72
N LEU A 125 3.79 6.07 -7.74
CA LEU A 125 2.72 5.53 -6.89
C LEU A 125 1.91 6.63 -6.19
N PHE A 126 2.54 7.77 -5.90
CA PHE A 126 1.92 8.89 -5.23
C PHE A 126 1.71 10.10 -6.16
N SER A 127 1.82 9.93 -7.48
CA SER A 127 1.49 11.00 -8.42
C SER A 127 -0.02 11.22 -8.51
N SER A 128 -0.41 12.44 -8.86
CA SER A 128 -1.82 12.82 -9.04
C SER A 128 -2.57 11.91 -10.01
N ASP A 129 -1.89 11.43 -11.05
CA ASP A 129 -2.48 10.63 -12.12
C ASP A 129 -2.84 9.22 -11.61
N VAL A 130 -1.99 8.61 -10.79
CA VAL A 130 -2.27 7.31 -10.16
C VAL A 130 -3.40 7.44 -9.13
N VAL A 131 -3.40 8.52 -8.35
CA VAL A 131 -4.48 8.79 -7.39
C VAL A 131 -5.82 9.00 -8.10
N LYS A 132 -5.83 9.72 -9.23
CA LYS A 132 -7.03 9.94 -10.03
C LYS A 132 -7.52 8.62 -10.65
N ALA A 133 -6.64 7.84 -11.26
CA ALA A 133 -6.99 6.53 -11.82
C ALA A 133 -7.54 5.54 -10.77
N PHE A 134 -7.02 5.59 -9.54
CA PHE A 134 -7.54 4.80 -8.44
C PHE A 134 -8.97 5.19 -8.05
N LYS A 135 -9.26 6.50 -7.97
CA LYS A 135 -10.61 7.01 -7.66
C LYS A 135 -11.61 6.67 -8.75
N ASP A 136 -11.25 6.91 -10.01
CA ASP A 136 -12.13 6.69 -11.15
C ASP A 136 -12.56 5.21 -11.27
N LYS A 137 -11.65 4.26 -10.99
CA LYS A 137 -11.98 2.82 -10.96
C LYS A 137 -12.73 2.37 -9.72
N GLY A 138 -12.56 3.05 -8.58
CA GLY A 138 -13.34 2.77 -7.37
C GLY A 138 -14.82 3.09 -7.58
N ASN A 139 -15.10 4.25 -8.15
CA ASN A 139 -16.47 4.70 -8.45
C ASN A 139 -17.18 3.78 -9.45
N LEU A 140 -16.49 3.36 -10.53
CA LEU A 140 -17.05 2.42 -11.52
C LEU A 140 -17.44 1.06 -10.92
N ALA A 141 -16.71 0.58 -9.91
CA ALA A 141 -17.00 -0.69 -9.24
C ALA A 141 -18.17 -0.58 -8.23
N GLU A 142 -18.40 0.60 -7.67
CA GLU A 142 -19.56 0.89 -6.81
C GLU A 142 -20.84 1.05 -7.65
N GLU A 143 -20.79 1.78 -8.75
CA GLU A 143 -21.93 1.95 -9.69
C GLU A 143 -22.42 0.61 -10.27
N GLN A 144 -21.52 -0.33 -10.54
CA GLN A 144 -21.88 -1.67 -11.04
C GLN A 144 -22.53 -2.55 -9.96
N LYS A 145 -22.20 -2.34 -8.67
CA LYS A 145 -22.83 -3.06 -7.55
C LYS A 145 -24.22 -2.54 -7.22
N GLU A 146 -24.49 -1.26 -7.45
CA GLU A 146 -25.83 -0.68 -7.25
C GLU A 146 -26.79 -1.00 -8.41
N ALA A 147 -26.24 -1.37 -9.58
CA ALA A 147 -27.01 -1.74 -10.78
C ALA A 147 -27.32 -3.24 -10.92
N SER A 148 -26.96 -4.08 -9.93
CA SER A 148 -27.21 -5.53 -9.89
C SER A 148 -28.03 -5.95 -8.68
#